data_AF-A0A1H2WLQ2-F1
#
_entry.id   AF-A0A1H2WLQ2-F1
#
_cell.length_a   1.000
_cell.length_b   1.000
_cell.length_c   1.000
_cell.angle_alpha   90.00
_cell.angle_beta   90.00
_cell.angle_gamma   90.00
#
_symmetry.space_group_name_H-M   'P 1'
#
loop_
_entity.id
_entity.type
_entity.pdbx_description
1 polymer ?
#
loop_
_entity_poly.entity_id
_entity_poly.type
_entity_poly.pdbx_seq_one_letter_code
_entity_poly.pdbx_strand_id
1 'polypeptide(L)' 'MAAHELAAALAAASETDKATLAQYVLHALERAGVPHDSAAKRLIVGAMDRYADEEGNV' A
#
# COMPACT_ATOMS: atom_id res chain seq x y z
N MET A 1 9.99 0.69 15.83
CA MET A 1 11.12 0.88 14.88
C MET A 1 10.72 0.45 13.48
N ALA A 2 10.56 -0.84 13.17
CA ALA A 2 10.23 -1.29 11.81
C ALA A 2 8.93 -0.69 11.20
N ALA A 3 7.89 -0.48 12.02
CA ALA A 3 6.63 0.12 11.57
C ALA A 3 6.80 1.57 11.10
N HIS A 4 7.63 2.34 11.82
CA HIS A 4 7.92 3.75 11.53
C HIS A 4 8.85 3.89 10.31
N GLU A 5 9.80 2.96 10.14
CA GLU A 5 10.64 2.89 8.93
C GLU A 5 9.79 2.60 7.68
N LEU A 6 8.80 1.71 7.77
CA LEU A 6 7.87 1.45 6.69
C LEU A 6 6.97 2.65 6.39
N ALA A 7 6.46 3.33 7.42
CA ALA A 7 5.65 4.52 7.24
C ALA A 7 6.43 5.64 6.54
N ALA A 8 7.68 5.88 6.95
CA ALA A 8 8.57 6.84 6.30
C ALA A 8 8.90 6.46 4.85
N ALA A 9 9.13 5.17 4.57
CA ALA A 9 9.35 4.68 3.21
C ALA A 9 8.11 4.87 2.32
N LEU A 10 6.92 4.61 2.85
CA LEU A 10 5.66 4.84 2.14
C LEU A 10 5.38 6.34 1.95
N ALA A 11 5.75 7.21 2.88
CA ALA A 11 5.63 8.66 2.73
C ALA A 11 6.54 9.19 1.61
N ALA A 12 7.76 8.67 1.52
CA ALA A 12 8.76 9.10 0.53
C ALA A 12 8.62 8.43 -0.85
N ALA A 13 7.88 7.32 -0.95
CA ALA A 13 7.68 6.58 -2.19
C ALA A 13 6.86 7.37 -3.22
N SER A 14 7.22 7.24 -4.50
CA SER A 14 6.44 7.85 -5.57
C SER A 14 5.08 7.17 -5.73
N GLU A 15 4.13 7.86 -6.38
CA GLU A 15 2.82 7.27 -6.71
C GLU A 15 2.97 5.98 -7.53
N THR A 16 3.96 5.93 -8.44
CA THR A 16 4.28 4.75 -9.25
C THR A 16 4.78 3.59 -8.39
N ASP A 17 5.60 3.85 -7.36
CA ASP A 17 6.12 2.81 -6.47
C ASP A 17 4.99 2.20 -5.64
N LYS A 18 4.10 3.04 -5.08
CA LYS A 18 2.92 2.60 -4.33
C LYS A 18 1.97 1.80 -5.24
N ALA A 19 1.74 2.26 -6.46
CA ALA A 19 0.92 1.55 -7.44
C ALA A 19 1.52 0.19 -7.84
N THR A 20 2.85 0.10 -7.89
CA THR A 20 3.58 -1.15 -8.16
C THR A 20 3.43 -2.11 -6.99
N LEU A 21 3.62 -1.65 -5.75
CA LEU A 21 3.41 -2.46 -4.55
C LEU A 21 1.96 -2.94 -4.46
N ALA A 22 0.98 -2.06 -4.72
CA ALA A 22 -0.43 -2.42 -4.76
C ALA A 22 -0.72 -3.52 -5.80
N GLN A 23 -0.05 -3.48 -6.95
CA GLN A 23 -0.17 -4.53 -7.97
C GLN A 23 0.32 -5.90 -7.46
N TYR A 24 1.44 -5.93 -6.73
CA TYR A 24 1.94 -7.17 -6.11
C TYR A 24 0.97 -7.73 -5.08
N VAL A 25 0.36 -6.87 -4.28
CA VAL A 25 -0.67 -7.27 -3.30
C VAL A 25 -1.88 -7.87 -4.01
N LEU A 26 -2.38 -7.22 -5.08
CA LEU A 26 -3.50 -7.77 -5.86
C LEU A 26 -3.15 -9.13 -6.45
N HIS A 27 -1.96 -9.30 -7.01
CA HIS A 27 -1.54 -10.59 -7.56
C HIS A 27 -1.46 -11.69 -6.48
N ALA A 28 -1.05 -11.36 -5.26
CA ALA A 28 -1.09 -12.29 -4.14
C ALA A 28 -2.54 -12.67 -3.77
N LEU A 29 -3.47 -11.72 -3.81
CA LEU A 29 -4.90 -11.97 -3.60
C LEU A 29 -5.50 -12.86 -4.69
N GLU A 30 -5.18 -12.63 -5.96
CA GLU A 30 -5.56 -13.50 -7.09
C GLU A 30 -5.10 -14.94 -6.83
N ARG A 31 -3.83 -15.11 -6.47
CA ARG A 31 -3.23 -16.43 -6.19
C ARG A 31 -3.86 -17.13 -4.99
N ALA A 32 -4.36 -16.36 -4.02
CA ALA A 32 -5.09 -16.87 -2.87
C ALA A 32 -6.59 -17.12 -3.14
N GLY A 33 -7.07 -16.82 -4.35
CA GLY A 33 -8.48 -16.96 -4.72
C GLY A 33 -9.40 -15.89 -4.10
N VAL A 34 -8.84 -14.77 -3.64
CA VAL A 34 -9.61 -13.68 -3.05
C VAL A 34 -10.12 -12.76 -4.16
N PRO A 35 -11.45 -12.70 -4.38
CA PRO A 35 -12.02 -11.83 -5.40
C PRO A 35 -11.83 -10.36 -5.01
N HIS A 36 -11.54 -9.53 -6.00
CA HIS A 36 -11.42 -8.09 -5.85
C HIS A 36 -11.86 -7.41 -7.14
N ASP A 37 -12.30 -6.17 -7.02
CA ASP A 37 -12.76 -5.36 -8.13
C ASP A 37 -11.64 -4.46 -8.69
N SER A 38 -11.97 -3.68 -9.73
CA SER A 38 -11.05 -2.72 -10.35
C SER A 38 -10.72 -1.53 -9.45
N ALA A 39 -11.42 -1.32 -8.34
CA ALA A 39 -11.14 -0.26 -7.38
C ALA A 39 -10.13 -0.70 -6.30
N ALA A 40 -9.95 -2.00 -6.09
CA ALA A 40 -9.06 -2.56 -5.06
C ALA A 40 -7.64 -1.99 -5.10
N LYS A 41 -7.07 -1.77 -6.29
CA LYS A 41 -5.73 -1.14 -6.43
C LYS A 41 -5.67 0.23 -5.77
N ARG A 42 -6.68 1.06 -6.01
CA ARG A 42 -6.77 2.43 -5.47
C ARG A 42 -7.01 2.42 -3.97
N LEU A 43 -7.79 1.47 -3.47
CA LEU A 43 -8.01 1.29 -2.03
C LEU A 43 -6.72 0.92 -1.30
N ILE A 44 -5.90 0.05 -1.89
CA ILE A 44 -4.60 -0.36 -1.34
C ILE A 44 -3.63 0.82 -1.31
N VAL A 45 -3.52 1.60 -2.39
CA VAL A 45 -2.69 2.81 -2.41
C VAL A 45 -3.16 3.82 -1.35
N GLY A 46 -4.47 4.10 -1.27
CA GLY A 46 -5.00 5.00 -0.25
C GLY A 46 -4.81 4.50 1.19
N ALA A 47 -4.74 3.18 1.41
CA ALA A 47 -4.39 2.62 2.71
C ALA A 47 -2.90 2.83 3.06
N MET A 48 -2.01 2.73 2.07
CA MET A 48 -0.58 3.04 2.25
C MET A 48 -0.37 4.51 2.60
N ASP A 49 -1.08 5.42 1.94
CA ASP A 49 -1.02 6.85 2.22
C ASP A 49 -1.50 7.16 3.65
N ARG A 50 -2.65 6.60 4.05
CA ARG A 50 -3.17 6.77 5.41
C ARG A 50 -2.21 6.22 6.46
N TYR A 51 -1.65 5.03 6.24
CA TYR A 51 -0.69 4.43 7.15
C TYR A 51 0.57 5.30 7.29
N ALA A 52 1.07 5.86 6.17
CA ALA A 52 2.20 6.79 6.19
C ALA A 52 1.89 8.08 6.96
N ASP A 53 0.68 8.62 6.83
CA ASP A 53 0.23 9.83 7.53
C ASP A 53 0.02 9.61 9.04
N GLU A 54 -0.56 8.46 9.41
CA GLU A 54 -0.87 8.12 10.81
C GLU A 54 0.38 7.72 11.60
N GLU A 55 1.29 6.94 11.01
CA GLU A 55 2.50 6.44 11.69
C GLU A 55 3.74 7.32 11.44
N GLY A 56 3.70 8.23 10.46
CA GLY A 56 4.76 9.19 10.17
C GLY A 56 4.69 10.48 10.99
N ASN A 57 3.55 10.76 11.63
CA ASN A 57 3.32 11.93 12.50
C ASN A 57 3.47 11.63 14.00
N VAL A 58 3.92 10.43 14.38
CA VAL A 58 4.12 10.00 15.79
C VAL A 58 5.60 9.97 16.13
#